data_AF-A0A8T3SKI9-F1
#
_entry.id   AF-A0A8T3SKI9-F1
#
_cell.length_a   1.000
_cell.length_b   1.000
_cell.length_c   1.000
_cell.angle_alpha   90.00
_cell.angle_beta   90.00
_cell.angle_gamma   90.00
#
_symmetry.space_group_name_H-M   'P 1'
#
loop_
_entity.id
_entity.type
_entity.pdbx_description
1 polymer ?
#
loop_
_entity_poly.entity_id
_entity_poly.type
_entity_poly.pdbx_seq_one_letter_code
_entity_poly.pdbx_strand_id
1 'polypeptide(L)'
;MHTLVDQWNSEILVLPEIQREYVWDDARASRLIESLLLNIPIPVVYFAETPDAKYEVIDGHQRIRSIVRFLKNQFRLRSLAVLTEYNGKHYFELPEREQRFLTMRSIRAVIIGSDSHPNMKFEIFGAPEYRIHCPERSRVKELPLSRNIEPAFASTSRGL
;
A
#
# COMPACT_ATOMS: atom_id res chain seq x y z
N MET A 1 -7.89 -20.07 -7.77
CA MET A 1 -7.89 -18.62 -7.47
C MET A 1 -7.48 -18.49 -6.01
N HIS A 2 -6.26 -18.02 -5.72
CA HIS A 2 -5.77 -17.86 -4.35
C HIS A 2 -6.26 -16.52 -3.80
N THR A 3 -6.85 -16.52 -2.60
CA THR A 3 -7.29 -15.30 -1.92
C THR A 3 -6.09 -14.60 -1.25
N LEU A 4 -6.26 -13.32 -0.88
CA LEU A 4 -5.25 -12.58 -0.10
C LEU A 4 -4.86 -13.33 1.19
N VAL A 5 -5.83 -14.01 1.82
CA VAL A 5 -5.60 -14.79 3.04
C VAL A 5 -4.76 -16.03 2.74
N ASP A 6 -4.99 -16.69 1.60
CA ASP A 6 -4.17 -17.84 1.18
C ASP A 6 -2.73 -17.40 0.93
N GLN A 7 -2.52 -16.30 0.20
CA GLN A 7 -1.19 -15.75 -0.07
C GLN A 7 -0.46 -15.31 1.20
N TRP A 8 -1.21 -14.78 2.18
CA TRP A 8 -0.68 -14.45 3.50
C TRP A 8 -0.26 -15.72 4.28
N ASN A 9 -1.09 -16.76 4.27
CA ASN A 9 -0.80 -18.01 4.99
C ASN A 9 0.30 -18.83 4.30
N SER A 10 0.50 -18.70 2.99
CA SER A 10 1.56 -19.35 2.23
C SER A 10 2.92 -18.67 2.35
N GLU A 11 3.06 -17.62 3.17
CA GLU A 11 4.30 -16.85 3.37
C GLU A 11 4.92 -16.28 2.07
N ILE A 12 4.11 -16.16 1.02
CA ILE A 12 4.51 -15.54 -0.25
C ILE A 12 4.62 -14.03 -0.06
N LEU A 13 3.82 -13.45 0.84
CA LEU A 13 3.87 -12.05 1.22
C LEU A 13 4.91 -11.86 2.33
N VAL A 14 6.03 -11.22 1.98
CA VAL A 14 7.11 -10.91 2.93
C VAL A 14 6.93 -9.48 3.45
N LEU A 15 7.00 -9.33 4.77
CA LEU A 15 6.96 -8.04 5.43
C LEU A 15 8.38 -7.55 5.74
N PRO A 16 8.76 -6.32 5.34
CA PRO A 16 10.03 -5.72 5.71
C PRO A 16 10.20 -5.65 7.23
N GLU A 17 11.40 -5.94 7.74
CA GLU A 17 11.69 -5.95 9.18
C GLU A 17 11.36 -4.65 9.89
N ILE A 18 11.65 -3.52 9.24
CA ILE A 18 11.46 -2.16 9.75
C ILE A 18 9.96 -1.84 9.92
N GLN A 19 9.08 -2.49 9.15
CA GLN A 19 7.62 -2.24 9.13
C GLN A 19 6.81 -3.41 9.70
N ARG A 20 7.43 -4.30 10.48
CA ARG A 20 6.73 -5.45 11.11
C ARG A 20 5.73 -5.04 12.19
N GLU A 21 5.88 -3.87 12.81
CA GLU A 21 4.95 -3.44 13.85
C GLU A 21 3.64 -2.89 13.24
N TYR A 22 2.52 -3.36 13.79
CA TYR A 22 1.20 -2.92 13.38
C TYR A 22 0.75 -1.78 14.29
N VAL A 23 0.60 -0.58 13.71
CA VAL A 23 0.39 0.66 14.48
C VAL A 23 -1.02 1.23 14.32
N TRP A 24 -1.85 0.63 13.47
CA TRP A 24 -3.24 1.07 13.32
C TRP A 24 -4.08 0.63 14.53
N ASP A 25 -4.85 1.54 15.12
CA ASP A 25 -5.89 1.16 16.07
C ASP A 25 -7.03 0.45 15.34
N ASP A 26 -7.89 -0.26 16.10
CA ASP A 26 -8.98 -0.98 15.43
C ASP A 26 -10.06 -0.03 14.91
N ALA A 27 -10.12 1.24 15.35
CA ALA A 27 -11.02 2.23 14.77
C ALA A 27 -10.61 2.57 13.32
N ARG A 28 -9.32 2.82 13.08
CA ARG A 28 -8.79 3.05 11.73
C ARG A 28 -8.89 1.78 10.87
N ALA A 29 -8.64 0.61 11.44
CA ALA A 29 -8.86 -0.66 10.75
C ALA A 29 -10.34 -0.85 10.39
N SER A 30 -11.27 -0.50 11.29
CA SER A 30 -12.72 -0.62 11.04
C SER A 30 -13.19 0.27 9.91
N ARG A 31 -12.66 1.50 9.78
CA ARG A 31 -12.97 2.39 8.65
C ARG A 31 -12.52 1.82 7.31
N LEU A 32 -11.40 1.09 7.29
CA LEU A 32 -10.98 0.37 6.08
C LEU A 32 -11.98 -0.74 5.75
N ILE A 33 -12.42 -1.52 6.72
CA ILE A 33 -13.43 -2.57 6.49
C ILE A 33 -14.77 -1.98 6.05
N GLU A 34 -15.20 -0.86 6.64
CA GLU A 34 -16.41 -0.15 6.20
C GLU A 34 -16.29 0.33 4.76
N SER A 35 -15.15 0.92 4.38
CA SER A 35 -14.87 1.23 2.98
C SER A 35 -14.93 -0.02 2.09
N LEU A 36 -14.53 -1.17 2.64
CA LEU A 36 -14.59 -2.43 1.93
C LEU A 36 -16.03 -2.95 1.72
N LEU A 37 -16.90 -2.77 2.71
CA LEU A 37 -18.32 -3.16 2.63
C LEU A 37 -19.12 -2.19 1.74
N LEU A 38 -18.74 -0.91 1.70
CA LEU A 38 -19.42 0.13 0.92
C LEU A 38 -18.99 0.21 -0.56
N ASN A 39 -18.26 -0.78 -1.08
CA ASN A 39 -17.69 -0.78 -2.43
C ASN A 39 -16.76 0.39 -2.75
N ILE A 40 -16.23 1.09 -1.73
CA ILE A 40 -15.28 2.19 -1.94
C ILE A 40 -13.94 1.59 -2.38
N PRO A 41 -13.33 2.05 -3.48
CA PRO A 41 -12.04 1.55 -3.93
C PRO A 41 -10.95 1.97 -2.95
N ILE A 42 -10.18 1.00 -2.45
CA ILE A 42 -8.99 1.30 -1.64
C ILE A 42 -7.82 1.72 -2.54
N PRO A 43 -6.89 2.55 -2.03
CA PRO A 43 -5.69 2.89 -2.76
C PRO A 43 -4.92 1.63 -3.16
N VAL A 44 -4.18 1.71 -4.26
CA VAL A 44 -3.38 0.60 -4.78
C VAL A 44 -2.35 0.15 -3.72
N VAL A 45 -2.11 -1.14 -3.67
CA VAL A 45 -1.06 -1.77 -2.85
C VAL A 45 0.13 -2.07 -3.74
N TYR A 46 1.34 -1.87 -3.23
CA TYR A 46 2.55 -2.07 -4.01
C TYR A 46 3.40 -3.18 -3.44
N PHE A 47 3.85 -4.06 -4.33
CA PHE A 47 4.73 -5.17 -4.01
C PHE A 47 6.01 -5.09 -4.82
N ALA A 48 7.11 -5.53 -4.24
CA ALA A 48 8.35 -5.83 -4.95
C ALA A 48 8.47 -7.35 -5.08
N GLU A 49 8.74 -7.83 -6.27
CA GLU A 49 9.18 -9.20 -6.45
C GLU A 49 10.62 -9.35 -5.92
N THR A 50 10.85 -10.46 -5.24
CA THR A 50 12.16 -10.88 -4.73
C THR A 50 12.74 -11.98 -5.62
N PRO A 51 14.08 -12.19 -5.61
CA PRO A 51 14.71 -13.26 -6.39
C PRO A 51 14.16 -14.67 -6.12
N ASP A 52 13.59 -14.89 -4.93
CA ASP A 52 12.97 -16.15 -4.52
C ASP A 52 11.50 -16.29 -4.96
N ALA A 53 11.05 -15.48 -5.93
CA ALA A 53 9.67 -15.42 -6.41
C ALA A 53 8.61 -15.12 -5.32
N LYS A 54 9.02 -14.44 -4.25
CA LYS A 54 8.13 -13.91 -3.20
C LYS A 54 7.83 -12.43 -3.45
N TYR A 55 6.77 -11.93 -2.81
CA TYR A 55 6.35 -10.53 -2.91
C TYR A 55 6.58 -9.81 -1.59
N GLU A 56 7.53 -8.87 -1.57
CA GLU A 56 7.75 -7.96 -0.46
C GLU A 56 6.77 -6.78 -0.53
N VAL A 57 6.08 -6.49 0.58
CA VAL A 57 5.15 -5.35 0.64
C VAL A 57 5.94 -4.05 0.75
N ILE A 58 5.77 -3.15 -0.22
CA ILE A 58 6.41 -1.82 -0.21
C ILE A 58 5.49 -0.78 0.43
N ASP A 59 4.21 -0.81 0.05
CA ASP A 59 3.17 0.05 0.60
C ASP A 59 1.88 -0.75 0.79
N GLY A 60 1.10 -0.38 1.81
CA GLY A 60 -0.19 -1.01 2.12
C GLY A 60 -0.12 -2.11 3.16
N HIS A 61 1.01 -2.26 3.86
CA HIS A 61 1.20 -3.29 4.87
C HIS A 61 0.12 -3.25 5.98
N GLN A 62 -0.19 -2.06 6.51
CA GLN A 62 -1.26 -1.89 7.52
C GLN A 62 -2.62 -2.27 6.95
N ARG A 63 -2.91 -1.91 5.69
CA ARG A 63 -4.19 -2.22 5.03
C ARG A 63 -4.39 -3.73 4.90
N ILE A 64 -3.41 -4.43 4.31
CA ILE A 64 -3.45 -5.90 4.17
C ILE A 64 -3.62 -6.54 5.55
N ARG A 65 -2.81 -6.12 6.52
CA ARG A 65 -2.85 -6.70 7.86
C ARG A 65 -4.20 -6.44 8.54
N SER A 66 -4.77 -5.24 8.47
CA SER A 66 -6.12 -4.96 9.00
C SER A 66 -7.18 -5.88 8.39
N ILE A 67 -7.14 -6.11 7.08
CA ILE A 67 -8.07 -7.00 6.38
C ILE A 67 -7.90 -8.44 6.89
N VAL A 68 -6.67 -8.95 6.92
CA VAL A 68 -6.39 -10.31 7.42
C VAL A 68 -6.79 -10.46 8.89
N ARG A 69 -6.50 -9.47 9.75
CA ARG A 69 -6.90 -9.46 11.16
C ARG A 69 -8.43 -9.55 11.29
N PHE A 70 -9.18 -8.80 10.47
CA PHE A 70 -10.63 -8.81 10.51
C PHE A 70 -11.21 -10.15 10.04
N LEU A 71 -10.74 -10.67 8.90
CA LEU A 71 -11.16 -11.97 8.36
C LEU A 71 -10.82 -13.14 9.29
N LYS A 72 -9.74 -13.02 10.09
CA LYS A 72 -9.38 -13.95 11.17
C LYS A 72 -10.11 -13.68 12.50
N ASN A 73 -11.16 -12.84 12.48
CA ASN A 73 -12.01 -12.56 13.62
C ASN A 73 -11.28 -11.91 14.82
N GLN A 74 -10.17 -11.20 14.60
CA GLN A 74 -9.26 -10.74 15.67
C GLN A 74 -9.68 -9.43 16.34
N PHE A 75 -10.60 -8.67 15.74
CA PHE A 75 -11.15 -7.45 16.35
C PHE A 75 -12.61 -7.25 15.93
N ARG A 76 -13.31 -6.37 16.66
CA ARG A 76 -14.69 -5.95 16.37
C ARG A 76 -14.71 -4.62 15.66
N LEU A 77 -15.63 -4.45 14.71
CA LEU A 77 -15.80 -3.16 14.05
C LEU A 77 -16.20 -2.12 15.09
N ARG A 78 -15.55 -0.95 15.05
CA ARG A 78 -15.86 0.18 15.94
C ARG A 78 -15.73 1.50 15.21
N SER A 79 -16.46 2.50 15.69
CA SER A 79 -16.42 3.86 15.16
C SER A 79 -16.75 3.95 13.66
N LEU A 80 -17.66 3.09 13.20
CA LEU A 80 -18.24 3.15 11.86
C LEU A 80 -19.20 4.33 11.74
N ALA A 81 -19.18 5.01 10.59
CA ALA A 81 -19.95 6.23 10.37
C ALA A 81 -21.23 5.99 9.54
N VAL A 82 -21.19 5.04 8.62
CA VAL A 82 -22.28 4.72 7.69
C VAL A 82 -22.94 3.41 8.09
N LEU A 83 -22.15 2.35 8.27
CA LEU A 83 -22.64 1.00 8.61
C LEU A 83 -22.68 0.80 10.12
N THR A 84 -23.36 1.71 10.81
CA THR A 84 -23.35 1.75 12.28
C THR A 84 -23.90 0.49 12.93
N GLU A 85 -24.79 -0.24 12.26
CA GLU A 85 -25.36 -1.53 12.67
C GLU A 85 -24.34 -2.68 12.74
N TYR A 86 -23.15 -2.50 12.16
CA TYR A 86 -22.07 -3.47 12.23
C TYR A 86 -21.05 -3.14 13.33
N ASN A 87 -21.19 -2.01 14.02
CA ASN A 87 -20.38 -1.74 15.22
C ASN A 87 -20.57 -2.85 16.26
N GLY A 88 -19.47 -3.28 16.87
CA GLY A 88 -19.43 -4.36 17.85
C GLY A 88 -19.39 -5.76 17.24
N LYS A 89 -19.54 -5.92 15.92
CA LYS A 89 -19.51 -7.24 15.26
C LYS A 89 -18.12 -7.63 14.83
N HIS A 90 -17.81 -8.91 14.98
CA HIS A 90 -16.72 -9.59 14.32
C HIS A 90 -17.14 -10.06 12.91
N TYR A 91 -16.16 -10.54 12.14
CA TYR A 91 -16.38 -11.05 10.78
C TYR A 91 -17.46 -12.14 10.70
N PHE A 92 -17.40 -13.16 11.57
CA PHE A 92 -18.39 -14.25 11.54
C PHE A 92 -19.79 -13.84 12.03
N GLU A 93 -19.93 -12.65 12.62
CA GLU A 93 -21.21 -12.10 13.08
C GLU A 93 -21.87 -11.22 12.00
N LEU A 94 -21.19 -10.97 10.88
CA LEU A 94 -21.76 -10.28 9.73
C LEU A 94 -22.71 -11.21 8.94
N PRO A 95 -23.71 -10.67 8.21
CA PRO A 95 -24.52 -11.48 7.30
C PRO A 95 -23.65 -12.23 6.28
N GLU A 96 -24.03 -13.45 5.89
CA GLU A 96 -23.24 -14.25 4.93
C GLU A 96 -22.95 -13.53 3.61
N ARG A 97 -23.88 -12.65 3.18
CA ARG A 97 -23.69 -11.78 2.02
C ARG A 97 -22.46 -10.90 2.17
N GLU A 98 -22.30 -10.24 3.31
CA GLU A 98 -21.18 -9.33 3.59
C GLU A 98 -19.87 -10.09 3.79
N GLN A 99 -19.92 -11.26 4.43
CA GLN A 99 -18.76 -12.15 4.56
C GLN A 99 -18.23 -12.57 3.18
N ARG A 100 -19.14 -13.00 2.31
CA ARG A 100 -18.83 -13.38 0.92
C ARG A 100 -18.30 -12.18 0.14
N PHE A 101 -18.92 -11.02 0.34
CA PHE A 101 -18.51 -9.79 -0.33
C PHE A 101 -17.06 -9.42 0.02
N LEU A 102 -16.69 -9.45 1.30
CA LEU A 102 -15.32 -9.21 1.75
C LEU A 102 -14.32 -10.23 1.21
N THR A 103 -14.69 -11.51 1.15
CA THR A 103 -13.80 -12.58 0.69
C THR A 103 -13.58 -12.58 -0.82
N MET A 104 -14.62 -12.22 -1.59
CA MET A 104 -14.55 -12.18 -3.06
C MET A 104 -13.93 -10.89 -3.60
N ARG A 105 -13.78 -9.86 -2.76
CA ARG A 105 -13.31 -8.55 -3.21
C ARG A 105 -11.84 -8.60 -3.60
N SER A 106 -11.54 -8.11 -4.81
CA SER A 106 -10.16 -7.96 -5.27
C SER A 106 -9.58 -6.62 -4.80
N ILE A 107 -8.31 -6.68 -4.37
CA ILE A 107 -7.52 -5.49 -4.06
C ILE A 107 -6.61 -5.23 -5.25
N ARG A 108 -6.59 -3.98 -5.72
CA ARG A 108 -5.68 -3.57 -6.79
C ARG A 108 -4.25 -3.55 -6.27
N ALA A 109 -3.39 -4.27 -6.97
CA ALA A 109 -1.98 -4.39 -6.65
C ALA A 109 -1.13 -4.03 -7.87
N VAL A 110 0.00 -3.37 -7.63
CA VAL A 110 1.07 -3.17 -8.61
C VAL A 110 2.29 -3.93 -8.12
N ILE A 111 2.83 -4.79 -8.98
CA ILE A 111 4.03 -5.56 -8.70
C ILE A 111 5.17 -4.92 -9.47
N ILE A 112 6.23 -4.58 -8.75
CA ILE A 112 7.51 -4.15 -9.29
C ILE A 112 8.35 -5.41 -9.49
N GLY A 113 8.60 -5.76 -10.75
CA GLY A 113 9.39 -6.92 -11.12
C GLY A 113 10.83 -6.82 -10.62
N SER A 114 11.43 -7.98 -10.36
CA SER A 114 12.83 -8.09 -9.92
C SER A 114 13.84 -7.66 -10.98
N ASP A 115 13.42 -7.64 -12.24
CA ASP A 115 14.14 -7.16 -13.44
C ASP A 115 14.07 -5.64 -13.63
N SER A 116 13.21 -4.95 -12.86
CA SER A 116 13.06 -3.51 -12.95
C SER A 116 14.29 -2.79 -12.39
N HIS A 117 14.60 -1.60 -12.94
CA HIS A 117 15.79 -0.86 -12.53
C HIS A 117 15.82 -0.67 -11.00
N PRO A 118 16.94 -0.96 -10.30
CA PRO A 118 17.00 -0.92 -8.84
C PRO A 118 16.57 0.42 -8.21
N ASN A 119 16.66 1.51 -8.98
CA ASN A 119 16.24 2.84 -8.59
C ASN A 119 14.71 3.04 -8.56
N MET A 120 13.93 2.18 -9.21
CA MET A 120 12.47 2.36 -9.35
C MET A 120 11.74 2.26 -8.00
N LYS A 121 12.21 1.39 -7.10
CA LYS A 121 11.71 1.35 -5.71
C LYS A 121 11.94 2.70 -4.99
N PHE A 122 13.03 3.40 -5.30
CA PHE A 122 13.36 4.69 -4.70
C PHE A 122 12.55 5.84 -5.28
N GLU A 123 12.36 5.85 -6.60
CA GLU A 123 11.60 6.90 -7.28
C GLU A 123 10.13 6.89 -6.88
N ILE A 124 9.54 5.70 -6.69
CA ILE A 124 8.11 5.57 -6.37
C ILE A 124 7.83 5.91 -4.89
N PHE A 125 8.71 5.53 -3.97
CA PHE A 125 8.41 5.62 -2.54
C PHE A 125 9.27 6.61 -1.75
N GLY A 126 10.31 7.19 -2.35
CA GLY A 126 11.10 8.29 -1.79
C GLY A 126 11.81 8.02 -0.46
N ALA A 127 11.69 6.83 0.12
CA ALA A 127 12.11 6.59 1.49
C ALA A 127 13.62 6.27 1.58
N PRO A 128 14.36 6.95 2.48
CA PRO A 128 15.78 6.66 2.74
C PRO A 128 16.00 5.25 3.33
N GLU A 129 14.96 4.60 3.85
CA GLU A 129 14.99 3.27 4.46
C GLU A 129 15.32 2.16 3.44
N TYR A 130 14.93 2.32 2.17
CA TYR A 130 15.31 1.38 1.10
C TYR A 130 16.77 1.56 0.64
N ARG A 131 17.47 2.61 1.10
CA ARG A 131 18.86 2.95 0.68
C ARG A 131 19.88 1.91 1.13
N ILE A 132 19.54 1.12 2.15
CA ILE A 132 20.44 0.15 2.79
C ILE A 132 20.60 -1.12 1.93
N HIS A 133 19.66 -1.41 1.02
CA HIS A 133 19.65 -2.66 0.27
C HIS A 133 20.20 -2.57 -1.16
N CYS A 134 20.69 -1.40 -1.60
CA CYS A 134 21.30 -1.24 -2.92
C CYS A 134 22.83 -1.18 -2.80
N PRO A 135 23.57 -2.30 -3.06
CA PRO A 135 25.00 -2.38 -2.84
C PRO A 135 25.85 -1.59 -3.86
N GLU A 136 25.25 -1.06 -4.92
CA GLU A 136 25.98 -0.28 -5.94
C GLU A 136 25.54 1.18 -5.99
N ARG A 137 26.19 2.04 -5.21
CA ARG A 137 26.18 3.49 -5.47
C ARG A 137 27.49 4.22 -5.21
N SER A 138 28.63 3.52 -5.27
CA SER A 138 29.95 4.16 -5.34
C SER A 138 30.32 4.69 -6.74
N ARG A 139 29.39 4.74 -7.70
CA ARG A 139 29.70 5.15 -9.08
C ARG A 139 28.66 5.99 -9.82
N VAL A 140 27.79 6.73 -9.12
CA VAL A 140 27.06 7.82 -9.77
C VAL A 140 27.81 9.11 -9.46
N LYS A 141 28.67 9.53 -10.39
CA LYS A 141 29.25 10.88 -10.38
C LYS A 141 28.09 11.87 -10.30
N GLU A 142 28.13 12.75 -9.31
CA GLU A 142 27.21 13.88 -9.18
C GLU A 142 27.14 14.60 -10.53
N LEU A 143 25.95 14.62 -11.13
CA LEU A 143 25.67 15.58 -12.20
C LEU A 143 25.70 16.96 -11.55
N PRO A 144 26.55 17.90 -12.01
CA PRO A 144 26.61 19.20 -11.41
C PRO A 144 25.30 19.93 -11.69
N LEU A 145 24.58 20.25 -10.61
CA LEU A 145 23.56 21.29 -10.60
C LEU A 145 24.21 22.58 -11.11
N SER A 146 24.03 22.88 -12.39
CA SER A 146 24.45 24.15 -12.96
C SER A 146 23.27 24.88 -13.58
N ARG A 147 23.04 26.04 -12.96
CA ARG A 147 22.58 27.30 -13.53
C ARG A 147 21.12 27.37 -13.99
N ASN A 148 20.35 28.08 -13.16
CA ASN A 148 19.53 29.24 -13.52
C ASN A 148 19.52 29.54 -15.04
N ILE A 149 18.38 29.29 -15.67
CA ILE A 149 17.97 29.97 -16.89
C ILE A 149 16.68 30.69 -16.53
N GLU A 150 16.71 32.01 -16.65
CA GLU A 150 15.63 32.95 -16.34
C GLU A 150 14.34 32.67 -17.12
N PRO A 151 13.16 33.05 -16.60
CA PRO A 151 11.93 33.02 -17.36
C PRO A 151 11.87 34.19 -18.35
N ALA A 152 11.95 33.89 -19.64
CA ALA A 152 11.73 34.87 -20.70
C ALA A 152 10.23 35.19 -20.86
N PHE A 153 9.70 36.15 -20.11
CA PHE A 153 8.44 36.83 -20.42
C PHE A 153 8.42 38.25 -19.84
N ALA A 154 8.89 39.24 -20.61
CA ALA A 154 8.47 40.65 -20.49
C ALA A 154 8.93 41.47 -21.71
N SER A 155 7.99 41.87 -22.57
CA SER A 155 7.72 43.28 -22.87
C SER A 155 6.79 43.45 -24.07
N THR A 156 5.66 44.09 -23.77
CA THR A 156 4.88 44.92 -24.67
C THR A 156 5.77 45.97 -25.36
N SER A 157 5.56 46.22 -26.65
CA SER A 157 5.77 47.56 -27.21
C SER A 157 4.56 47.94 -28.07
N ARG A 158 3.94 49.08 -27.70
CA ARG A 158 3.09 49.88 -28.57
C ARG A 158 3.99 50.78 -29.42
N GLY A 159 3.56 51.05 -30.65
CA GLY A 159 3.69 52.36 -31.27
C GLY A 159 4.85 52.56 -32.23
N LEU A 160 4.55 52.47 -33.53
CA LEU A 160 4.57 53.62 -34.45
C LEU A 160 3.42 53.44 -35.45
#